data_AF-A0A7R9TZ62-F1
#
_entry.id   AF-A0A7R9TZ62-F1
#
_cell.length_a   1.000
_cell.length_b   1.000
_cell.length_c   1.000
_cell.angle_alpha   90.00
_cell.angle_beta   90.00
_cell.angle_gamma   90.00
#
_symmetry.space_group_name_H-M   'P 1'
#
loop_
_entity.id
_entity.type
_entity.pdbx_description
1 polymer ?
#
loop_
_entity_poly.entity_id
_entity_poly.type
_entity_poly.pdbx_seq_one_letter_code
_entity_poly.pdbx_strand_id
1 'polypeptide(L)'
;SARVGRLYLVEVANVGREHIEAERAGRLAEPGDIINRSLVTLGLVVSKLGRRKRGVQAYGTDKGISRIPYRDSMLTRILRAPLGGNARTVVICALTPAPWNVEENKSTLRFAASCMRVR
;
A
#
# COMPACT_ATOMS: atom_id res chain seq x y z
N SER A 1 8.63 35.44 5.76
CA SER A 1 8.62 33.96 5.84
C SER A 1 7.58 33.44 4.86
N ALA A 2 7.96 32.57 3.91
CA ALA A 2 7.02 32.00 2.94
C ALA A 2 6.43 30.68 3.46
N ARG A 3 5.13 30.48 3.32
CA ARG A 3 4.47 29.20 3.61
C ARG A 3 4.52 28.33 2.36
N VAL A 4 5.05 27.11 2.48
CA VAL A 4 5.14 26.14 1.38
C VAL A 4 4.37 24.88 1.77
N GLY A 5 3.46 24.45 0.91
CA GLY A 5 2.74 23.18 1.01
C GLY A 5 3.06 22.26 -0.16
N ARG A 6 2.84 20.95 0.01
CA ARG A 6 2.91 19.96 -1.07
C ARG A 6 1.62 19.17 -1.11
N LEU A 7 1.03 19.08 -2.29
CA LEU A 7 -0.14 18.25 -2.56
C LEU A 7 0.30 17.02 -3.37
N TYR A 8 -0.16 15.85 -2.94
CA TYR A 8 0.08 14.59 -3.62
C TYR A 8 -1.26 14.06 -4.10
N LEU A 9 -1.48 14.05 -5.42
CA LEU A 9 -2.61 13.39 -6.06
C LEU A 9 -2.05 12.17 -6.78
N VAL A 10 -2.40 10.98 -6.30
CA VAL A 10 -1.81 9.73 -6.74
C VAL A 10 -2.93 8.76 -7.06
N GLU A 11 -3.01 8.41 -8.33
CA GLU A 11 -3.84 7.32 -8.82
C GLU A 11 -3.01 6.06 -8.87
N VAL A 12 -3.59 4.94 -8.44
CA VAL A 12 -2.91 3.64 -8.43
C VAL A 12 -3.73 2.67 -9.24
N ALA A 13 -3.09 2.09 -10.26
CA ALA A 13 -3.69 1.01 -11.03
C ALA A 13 -3.78 -0.26 -10.16
N ASN A 14 -4.84 -1.03 -10.39
CA ASN A 14 -4.98 -2.36 -9.81
C ASN A 14 -4.88 -3.40 -10.92
N VAL A 15 -4.29 -4.55 -10.61
CA VAL A 15 -4.27 -5.69 -11.53
C VAL A 15 -5.50 -6.52 -11.22
N GLY A 16 -6.50 -6.42 -12.08
CA GLY A 16 -7.74 -7.16 -11.93
C GLY A 16 -7.52 -8.67 -12.00
N ARG A 17 -8.51 -9.42 -11.50
CA ARG A 17 -8.49 -10.88 -11.46
C ARG A 17 -8.24 -11.49 -12.85
N GLU A 18 -8.83 -10.91 -13.89
CA GLU A 18 -8.67 -11.37 -15.27
C GLU A 18 -7.20 -11.36 -15.73
N HIS A 19 -6.43 -10.36 -15.30
CA HIS A 19 -5.01 -10.27 -15.63
C HIS A 19 -4.21 -11.31 -14.85
N ILE A 20 -4.53 -11.55 -13.58
CA ILE A 20 -3.90 -12.60 -12.77
C ILE A 20 -4.19 -13.99 -13.35
N GLU A 21 -5.41 -14.24 -13.79
CA GLU A 21 -5.80 -15.51 -14.41
C GLU A 21 -5.13 -15.71 -15.78
N ALA A 22 -5.02 -14.64 -16.58
CA ALA A 22 -4.33 -14.69 -17.86
C ALA A 22 -2.81 -14.90 -17.70
N GLU A 23 -2.18 -14.26 -16.70
CA GLU A 23 -0.78 -14.46 -16.35
C GLU A 23 -0.51 -15.88 -15.84
N ARG A 24 -1.35 -16.41 -14.94
CA ARG A 24 -1.29 -17.82 -14.49
C ARG A 24 -1.43 -18.82 -15.62
N ALA A 25 -2.18 -18.46 -16.66
CA ALA A 25 -2.35 -19.27 -17.85
C ALA A 25 -1.23 -19.07 -18.90
N GLY A 26 -0.18 -18.29 -18.58
CA GLY A 26 0.94 -18.00 -19.48
C GLY A 26 0.58 -17.12 -20.68
N ARG A 27 -0.57 -16.42 -20.63
CA ARG A 27 -1.12 -15.63 -21.74
C ARG A 27 -0.71 -14.16 -21.71
N LEU A 28 -0.07 -13.69 -20.64
CA LEU A 28 0.42 -12.32 -20.49
C LEU A 28 1.87 -12.34 -20.01
N ALA A 29 2.66 -11.43 -20.55
CA ALA A 29 4.04 -11.17 -20.13
C ALA A 29 4.12 -9.76 -19.55
N GLU A 30 4.43 -9.66 -18.25
CA GLU A 30 5.22 -8.59 -17.58
C GLU A 30 4.53 -7.40 -16.82
N PRO A 31 3.42 -6.74 -17.22
CA PRO A 31 2.92 -5.57 -16.47
C PRO A 31 2.34 -5.86 -15.08
N GLY A 32 1.72 -7.03 -14.90
CA GLY A 32 1.00 -7.40 -13.67
C GLY A 32 1.92 -7.49 -12.45
N ASP A 33 3.11 -8.04 -12.64
CA ASP A 33 4.10 -8.27 -11.60
C ASP A 33 4.62 -6.96 -10.97
N ILE A 34 4.87 -5.93 -11.77
CA ILE A 34 5.41 -4.65 -11.28
C ILE A 34 4.35 -3.88 -10.48
N ILE A 35 3.11 -3.82 -11.01
CA ILE A 35 1.99 -3.14 -10.33
C ILE A 35 1.72 -3.83 -8.99
N ASN A 36 1.59 -5.17 -9.00
CA ASN A 36 1.38 -5.95 -7.77
C ASN A 36 2.53 -5.81 -6.78
N ARG A 37 3.79 -5.81 -7.25
CA ARG A 37 4.96 -5.59 -6.36
C ARG A 37 4.91 -4.25 -5.66
N SER A 38 4.55 -3.17 -6.37
CA SER A 38 4.46 -1.84 -5.76
C SER A 38 3.33 -1.75 -4.71
N LEU A 39 2.19 -2.39 -4.98
CA LEU A 39 1.04 -2.47 -4.07
C LEU A 39 1.33 -3.32 -2.82
N VAL A 40 1.98 -4.47 -2.99
CA VAL A 40 2.44 -5.32 -1.87
C VAL A 40 3.41 -4.54 -0.98
N THR A 41 4.36 -3.83 -1.59
CA THR A 41 5.32 -3.00 -0.86
C THR A 41 4.63 -1.89 -0.07
N LEU A 42 3.64 -1.23 -0.67
CA LEU A 42 2.80 -0.23 0.00
C LEU A 42 2.06 -0.83 1.20
N GLY A 43 1.47 -2.02 1.04
CA GLY A 43 0.84 -2.76 2.13
C GLY A 43 1.78 -3.05 3.30
N LEU A 44 3.01 -3.46 3.02
CA LEU A 44 4.05 -3.70 4.03
C LEU A 44 4.44 -2.43 4.77
N VAL A 45 4.62 -1.31 4.05
CA VAL A 45 4.92 0.00 4.64
C VAL A 45 3.81 0.44 5.60
N VAL A 46 2.56 0.42 5.15
CA VAL A 46 1.38 0.79 5.95
C VAL A 46 1.26 -0.08 7.20
N SER A 47 1.42 -1.40 7.05
CA SER A 47 1.35 -2.35 8.17
C SER A 47 2.42 -2.09 9.23
N LYS A 48 3.68 -1.87 8.82
CA LYS A 48 4.78 -1.57 9.75
C LYS A 48 4.59 -0.22 10.45
N LEU A 49 4.12 0.80 9.74
CA LEU A 49 3.80 2.11 10.33
C LEU A 49 2.70 2.01 11.38
N GLY A 50 1.62 1.28 11.08
CA GLY A 50 0.51 1.06 12.01
C GLY A 50 0.93 0.30 13.28
N ARG A 51 1.84 -0.69 13.17
CA ARG A 51 2.39 -1.41 14.33
C ARG A 51 3.31 -0.53 15.17
N ARG A 52 4.17 0.28 14.56
CA ARG A 52 5.06 1.21 15.25
C ARG A 52 4.30 2.19 16.15
N LYS A 53 3.14 2.67 15.72
CA LYS A 53 2.26 3.55 16.52
C LYS A 53 1.75 2.89 17.80
N ARG A 54 1.48 1.58 17.76
CA ARG A 54 0.87 0.85 18.88
C ARG A 54 1.89 0.36 19.92
N GLY A 55 3.19 0.65 19.75
CA GLY A 55 4.24 0.13 20.63
C GLY A 55 4.34 -1.40 20.63
N VAL A 56 3.69 -2.08 19.67
CA VAL A 56 3.71 -3.54 19.57
C VAL A 56 5.03 -3.95 18.92
N GLN A 57 6.03 -4.21 19.77
CA GLN A 57 7.24 -4.92 19.40
C GLN A 57 6.82 -6.33 18.94
N ALA A 58 7.20 -6.74 17.73
CA ALA A 58 7.01 -8.13 17.32
C ALA A 58 7.91 -9.01 18.20
N TYR A 59 7.31 -9.93 18.95
CA TYR A 59 8.04 -10.92 19.74
C TYR A 59 8.84 -11.80 18.78
N GLY A 60 10.18 -11.85 18.94
CA GLY A 60 11.05 -12.74 18.16
C GLY A 60 11.74 -12.14 16.91
N THR A 61 11.64 -10.83 16.64
CA THR A 61 12.52 -10.18 15.65
C THR A 61 13.49 -9.26 16.37
N ASP A 62 14.78 -9.42 16.07
CA ASP A 62 15.92 -8.70 16.66
C ASP A 62 15.67 -7.22 17.00
N LYS A 63 16.39 -6.75 18.01
CA LYS A 63 16.41 -5.41 18.63
C LYS A 63 16.64 -4.22 17.67
N GLY A 64 16.53 -4.39 16.35
CA GLY A 64 16.50 -3.30 15.38
C GLY A 64 15.06 -2.86 15.13
N ILE A 65 14.79 -1.57 15.24
CA ILE A 65 13.60 -0.94 14.62
C ILE A 65 13.57 -1.41 13.16
N SER A 66 12.75 -2.43 12.83
CA SER A 66 12.76 -2.99 11.48
C SER A 66 12.48 -1.84 10.52
N ARG A 67 13.45 -1.53 9.65
CA ARG A 67 13.39 -0.40 8.74
C ARG A 67 12.09 -0.47 7.92
N ILE A 68 11.38 0.66 7.82
CA ILE A 68 10.20 0.75 6.96
C ILE A 68 10.68 0.68 5.50
N PRO A 69 10.16 -0.25 4.67
CA PRO A 69 10.64 -0.54 3.32
C PRO A 69 10.19 0.51 2.28
N TYR A 70 10.42 1.79 2.58
CA TYR A 70 10.14 2.86 1.63
C TYR A 70 11.00 2.78 0.36
N ARG A 71 12.10 2.03 0.36
CA ARG A 71 13.05 1.98 -0.77
C ARG A 71 12.75 0.86 -1.77
N ASP A 72 11.90 -0.08 -1.38
CA ASP A 72 11.68 -1.34 -2.08
C ASP A 72 10.76 -1.15 -3.31
N SER A 73 10.09 0.00 -3.43
CA SER A 73 9.37 0.41 -4.64
C SER A 73 9.47 1.91 -4.88
N MET A 74 9.44 2.36 -6.14
CA MET A 74 9.43 3.80 -6.46
C MET A 74 8.20 4.51 -5.86
N LEU A 75 7.05 3.84 -5.88
CA LEU A 75 5.80 4.34 -5.28
C LEU A 75 6.00 4.67 -3.80
N THR A 76 6.52 3.73 -3.00
CA THR A 76 6.73 3.95 -1.57
C THR A 76 7.86 4.96 -1.28
N ARG A 77 8.79 5.18 -2.21
CA ARG A 77 9.81 6.25 -2.09
C ARG A 77 9.16 7.62 -2.19
N ILE A 78 8.28 7.82 -3.17
CA ILE A 78 7.56 9.08 -3.40
C ILE A 78 6.58 9.35 -2.25
N LEU A 79 5.86 8.31 -1.81
CA LEU A 79 4.84 8.40 -0.76
C LEU A 79 5.41 8.44 0.67
N ARG A 80 6.73 8.49 0.86
CA ARG A 80 7.34 8.49 2.21
C ARG A 80 6.82 9.61 3.10
N ALA A 81 6.68 10.82 2.57
CA ALA A 81 6.15 11.96 3.33
C ALA A 81 4.64 11.84 3.62
N PRO A 82 3.77 11.52 2.62
CA PRO A 82 2.36 11.19 2.85
C PRO A 82 2.11 10.09 3.88
N LEU A 83 2.93 9.03 3.92
CA LEU A 83 2.64 7.85 4.75
C LEU A 83 3.21 7.91 6.16
N GLY A 84 4.37 8.54 6.37
CA GLY A 84 5.00 8.54 7.70
C GLY A 84 5.77 9.81 8.03
N GLY A 85 5.51 10.89 7.31
CA GLY A 85 6.07 12.21 7.54
C GLY A 85 5.01 13.21 8.00
N ASN A 86 5.26 14.49 7.75
CA ASN A 86 4.33 15.57 8.07
C ASN A 86 3.41 15.85 6.87
N ALA A 87 2.39 15.01 6.70
CA ALA A 87 1.36 15.18 5.69
C ALA A 87 0.01 14.68 6.22
N ARG A 88 -1.07 15.31 5.79
CA ARG A 88 -2.41 14.75 5.97
C ARG A 88 -2.70 13.88 4.77
N THR A 89 -3.15 12.66 5.02
CA THR A 89 -3.34 11.65 3.97
C THR A 89 -4.77 11.11 4.02
N VAL A 90 -5.40 11.08 2.86
CA VAL A 90 -6.71 10.48 2.63
C VAL A 90 -6.51 9.35 1.62
N VAL A 91 -7.17 8.22 1.86
CA VAL A 91 -7.18 7.08 0.95
C VAL A 91 -8.61 6.88 0.46
N ILE A 92 -8.80 6.88 -0.85
CA ILE A 92 -10.09 6.62 -1.49
C ILE A 92 -10.08 5.17 -1.97
N CYS A 93 -11.06 4.39 -1.53
CA CYS A 93 -11.21 2.99 -1.93
C CYS A 93 -12.30 2.89 -3.00
N ALA A 94 -11.92 2.62 -4.25
CA ALA A 94 -12.85 2.32 -5.31
C ALA A 94 -13.25 0.84 -5.25
N LEU A 95 -14.52 0.56 -4.97
CA LEU A 95 -15.06 -0.79 -4.83
C LEU A 95 -16.08 -1.07 -5.93
N THR A 96 -16.10 -2.30 -6.42
CA THR A 96 -17.05 -2.74 -7.45
C THR A 96 -18.15 -3.58 -6.81
N PRO A 97 -19.45 -3.26 -6.97
CA PRO A 97 -20.54 -4.00 -6.30
C PRO A 97 -20.83 -5.40 -6.87
N ALA A 98 -20.00 -5.90 -7.79
CA ALA A 98 -20.23 -7.18 -8.44
C ALA A 98 -19.87 -8.37 -7.52
N PRO A 99 -20.66 -9.47 -7.52
CA PRO A 99 -20.43 -10.63 -6.65
C PRO A 99 -19.03 -11.26 -6.79
N TRP A 100 -18.47 -11.25 -8.00
CA TRP A 100 -17.14 -11.80 -8.26
C TRP A 100 -15.98 -10.93 -7.74
N ASN A 101 -16.22 -9.66 -7.40
CA ASN A 101 -15.21 -8.76 -6.80
C ASN A 101 -15.22 -8.77 -5.26
N VAL A 102 -16.07 -9.58 -4.61
CA VAL A 102 -16.22 -9.56 -3.14
C VAL A 102 -14.89 -9.77 -2.41
N GLU A 103 -14.03 -10.70 -2.86
CA GLU A 103 -12.77 -10.97 -2.15
C GLU A 103 -11.71 -9.87 -2.38
N GLU A 104 -11.70 -9.28 -3.57
CA GLU A 104 -10.87 -8.12 -3.89
C GLU A 104 -11.30 -6.89 -3.07
N ASN A 105 -12.61 -6.62 -3.01
CA ASN A 105 -13.17 -5.55 -2.17
C ASN A 105 -12.81 -5.74 -0.70
N LYS A 106 -12.89 -6.97 -0.16
CA LYS A 106 -12.46 -7.26 1.21
C LYS A 106 -10.97 -6.96 1.39
N SER A 107 -10.13 -7.29 0.42
CA SER A 107 -8.69 -7.00 0.47
C SER A 107 -8.42 -5.49 0.48
N THR A 108 -9.12 -4.72 -0.36
CA THR A 108 -9.09 -3.26 -0.37
C THR A 108 -9.53 -2.67 0.98
N LEU A 109 -10.63 -3.17 1.56
CA LEU A 109 -11.11 -2.72 2.87
C LEU A 109 -10.14 -3.06 4.01
N ARG A 110 -9.50 -4.24 4.00
CA ARG A 110 -8.46 -4.61 4.97
C ARG A 110 -7.24 -3.68 4.86
N PHE A 111 -6.87 -3.29 3.64
CA PHE A 111 -5.83 -2.29 3.41
C PHE A 111 -6.24 -0.92 3.97
N ALA A 112 -7.46 -0.46 3.69
CA ALA A 112 -8.00 0.79 4.24
C ALA A 112 -7.97 0.82 5.77
N ALA A 113 -8.43 -0.26 6.42
CA ALA A 113 -8.38 -0.41 7.87
C ALA A 113 -6.94 -0.43 8.42
N SER A 114 -5.95 -0.78 7.60
CA SER A 114 -4.53 -0.69 7.95
C SER A 114 -4.01 0.75 7.84
N CYS A 115 -4.40 1.48 6.81
CA CYS A 115 -4.11 2.91 6.63
C CYS A 115 -4.64 3.75 7.79
N MET A 116 -5.84 3.46 8.32
CA MET A 116 -6.41 4.18 9.47
C MET A 116 -5.57 4.09 10.76
N ARG A 117 -4.62 3.14 10.83
CA ARG A 117 -3.71 2.98 11.98
C ARG A 117 -2.45 3.81 11.82
N VAL A 118 -2.16 4.28 10.61
CA VAL A 118 -1.04 5.15 10.30
C VAL A 118 -1.37 6.57 10.79
N ARG A 119 -0.34 7.36 11.07
CA ARG A 119 -0.48 8.69 11.69
C ARG A 119 -0.60 9.76 10.62
#